data_AF-A0A259PP44-F1
#
_entry.id   AF-A0A259PP44-F1
#
_cell.length_a   1.000
_cell.length_b   1.000
_cell.length_c   1.000
_cell.angle_alpha   90.00
_cell.angle_beta   90.00
_cell.angle_gamma   90.00
#
_symmetry.space_group_name_H-M   'P 1'
#
loop_
_entity.id
_entity.type
_entity.pdbx_description
1 polymer ?
#
loop_
_entity_poly.entity_id
_entity_poly.type
_entity_poly.pdbx_seq_one_letter_code
_entity_poly.pdbx_strand_id
1 'polypeptide(L)'
;MTHLQPDDEARPELDQQPHVEDDPCAAAVERLWSYVDHELEVSEADELREHLAECTPCLEEYGIDVVLKTVVRRGCQESAPETLRVRIHQALLRGGAEPQA
;
A
#
# COMPACT_ATOMS: atom_id res chain seq x y z
N MET A 1 16.87 -28.09 34.80
CA MET A 1 17.89 -27.57 33.87
C MET A 1 17.17 -27.34 32.55
N THR A 2 16.93 -26.05 32.28
CA THR A 2 16.18 -25.43 31.18
C THR A 2 14.89 -26.11 30.73
N HIS A 3 13.84 -25.88 31.51
CA HIS A 3 12.46 -25.96 31.01
C HIS A 3 12.25 -24.70 30.15
N LEU A 4 12.44 -24.81 28.83
CA LEU A 4 12.07 -23.76 27.90
C LEU A 4 10.54 -23.81 27.79
N GLN A 5 9.86 -22.99 28.59
CA GLN A 5 8.43 -22.72 28.37
C GLN A 5 8.30 -21.99 27.03
N PRO A 6 7.23 -22.29 26.27
CA PRO A 6 7.03 -21.76 24.92
C PRO A 6 6.88 -20.24 24.99
N ASP A 7 7.57 -19.54 24.09
CA ASP A 7 7.35 -18.12 23.78
C ASP A 7 5.98 -17.96 23.05
N ASP A 8 4.90 -18.32 23.75
CA ASP A 8 3.49 -18.06 23.40
C ASP A 8 3.03 -16.76 24.10
N GLU A 9 3.93 -15.80 24.25
CA GLU A 9 3.61 -14.44 24.69
C GLU A 9 3.17 -13.65 23.47
N ALA A 10 1.87 -13.77 23.19
CA ALA A 10 1.00 -12.83 22.48
C ALA A 10 1.74 -11.90 21.50
N ARG A 11 1.69 -12.26 20.20
CA ARG A 11 1.84 -11.24 19.15
C ARG A 11 0.86 -10.13 19.49
N PRO A 12 1.31 -8.88 19.70
CA PRO A 12 0.37 -7.80 19.94
C PRO A 12 -0.54 -7.73 18.71
N GLU A 13 -1.84 -7.84 18.94
CA GLU A 13 -2.86 -7.59 17.91
C GLU A 13 -2.63 -6.14 17.44
N LEU A 14 -1.90 -5.98 16.35
CA LEU A 14 -1.46 -4.70 15.79
C LEU A 14 -2.60 -3.94 15.10
N ASP A 15 -3.85 -4.25 15.39
CA ASP A 15 -4.96 -3.73 14.59
C ASP A 15 -6.25 -3.54 15.39
N GLN A 16 -6.15 -2.68 16.40
CA GLN A 16 -7.31 -1.93 16.88
C GLN A 16 -6.91 -0.47 16.90
N GLN A 17 -6.68 0.09 15.72
CA GLN A 17 -6.55 1.53 15.57
C GLN A 17 -7.87 2.17 16.03
N PRO A 18 -7.84 3.10 17.01
CA PRO A 18 -9.05 3.71 17.53
C PRO A 18 -9.75 4.43 16.37
N HIS A 19 -11.04 4.16 16.19
CA HIS A 19 -11.88 4.73 15.14
C HIS A 19 -11.80 6.27 15.15
N VAL A 20 -10.91 6.85 14.34
CA VAL A 20 -10.86 8.29 14.04
C VAL A 20 -11.89 8.61 12.96
N GLU A 21 -13.10 8.08 13.10
CA GLU A 21 -14.12 8.12 12.04
C GLU A 21 -14.78 9.50 11.90
N ASP A 22 -14.55 10.42 12.85
CA ASP A 22 -15.18 11.74 12.86
C ASP A 22 -14.34 12.86 12.21
N ASP A 23 -13.07 12.62 11.85
CA ASP A 23 -12.22 13.60 11.13
C ASP A 23 -11.83 13.07 9.74
N PRO A 24 -12.36 13.65 8.64
CA PRO A 24 -12.04 13.20 7.29
C PRO A 24 -10.57 13.34 6.94
N CYS A 25 -9.84 14.30 7.52
CA CYS A 25 -8.41 14.47 7.27
C CYS A 25 -7.60 13.36 7.95
N ALA A 26 -7.96 12.97 9.17
CA ALA A 26 -7.30 11.88 9.88
C ALA A 26 -7.51 10.55 9.15
N ALA A 27 -8.76 10.26 8.75
CA ALA A 27 -9.08 9.08 7.95
C ALA A 27 -8.38 9.09 6.58
N ALA A 28 -8.17 10.26 5.97
CA ALA A 28 -7.39 10.38 4.74
C ALA A 28 -5.91 10.04 4.95
N VAL A 29 -5.29 10.60 5.99
CA VAL A 29 -3.87 10.38 6.32
C VAL A 29 -3.59 8.91 6.64
N GLU A 30 -4.48 8.22 7.35
CA GLU A 30 -4.34 6.79 7.64
C GLU A 30 -4.31 5.93 6.38
N ARG A 31 -5.01 6.34 5.31
CA ARG A 31 -5.11 5.60 4.05
C ARG A 31 -4.05 5.96 3.01
N LEU A 32 -3.23 6.98 3.23
CA LEU A 32 -2.28 7.49 2.24
C LEU A 32 -1.26 6.42 1.78
N TRP A 33 -0.76 5.61 2.71
CA TRP A 33 0.20 4.55 2.39
C TRP A 33 -0.38 3.50 1.44
N SER A 34 -1.53 2.95 1.79
CA SER A 34 -2.26 1.99 0.96
C SER A 34 -2.64 2.61 -0.39
N TYR A 35 -3.00 3.89 -0.42
CA TYR A 35 -3.27 4.60 -1.67
C TYR A 35 -2.05 4.72 -2.57
N VAL A 36 -0.90 5.10 -1.99
CA VAL A 36 0.39 5.20 -2.68
C VAL A 36 0.83 3.83 -3.21
N ASP A 37 0.53 2.75 -2.51
CA ASP A 37 0.82 1.37 -2.90
C ASP A 37 -0.23 0.73 -3.82
N HIS A 38 -1.32 1.43 -4.12
CA HIS A 38 -2.46 0.94 -4.91
C HIS A 38 -3.15 -0.29 -4.29
N GLU A 39 -3.26 -0.30 -2.97
CA GLU A 39 -3.84 -1.39 -2.17
C GLU A 39 -5.25 -1.07 -1.68
N LEU A 40 -5.79 0.10 -1.99
CA LEU A 40 -7.18 0.45 -1.70
C LEU A 40 -8.14 -0.11 -2.74
N GLU A 41 -9.37 -0.41 -2.32
CA GLU A 41 -10.46 -0.68 -3.25
C GLU A 41 -10.76 0.57 -4.09
N VAL A 42 -11.35 0.37 -5.28
CA VAL A 42 -11.58 1.47 -6.24
C VAL A 42 -12.40 2.61 -5.62
N SER A 43 -13.45 2.29 -4.87
CA SER A 43 -14.29 3.28 -4.20
C SER A 43 -13.52 4.09 -3.15
N GLU A 44 -12.69 3.43 -2.33
CA GLU A 44 -11.91 4.09 -1.28
C GLU A 44 -10.83 5.01 -1.90
N ALA A 45 -10.21 4.56 -2.99
CA ALA A 45 -9.24 5.34 -3.75
C ALA A 45 -9.89 6.57 -4.41
N ASP A 46 -11.14 6.47 -4.84
CA ASP A 46 -11.91 7.56 -5.41
C ASP A 46 -12.28 8.62 -4.36
N GLU A 47 -12.80 8.20 -3.22
CA GLU A 47 -13.11 9.08 -2.07
C GLU A 47 -11.88 9.84 -1.58
N LEU A 48 -10.76 9.13 -1.40
CA LEU A 48 -9.51 9.76 -0.98
C LEU A 48 -8.98 10.75 -2.04
N ARG A 49 -9.14 10.45 -3.33
CA ARG A 49 -8.72 11.36 -4.40
C ARG A 49 -9.54 12.65 -4.42
N GLU A 50 -10.84 12.54 -4.18
CA GLU A 50 -11.72 13.72 -4.03
C GLU A 50 -11.28 14.57 -2.85
N HIS A 51 -11.00 13.95 -1.70
CA HIS A 51 -10.49 14.65 -0.53
C HIS A 51 -9.16 15.38 -0.82
N LEU A 52 -8.19 14.71 -1.45
CA LEU A 52 -6.89 15.30 -1.79
C LEU A 52 -7.00 16.47 -2.80
N ALA A 53 -8.03 16.47 -3.65
CA ALA A 53 -8.27 17.57 -4.58
C ALA A 53 -8.73 18.86 -3.88
N GLU A 54 -9.37 18.73 -2.71
CA GLU A 54 -9.96 19.85 -1.95
C GLU A 54 -9.16 20.21 -0.69
N CYS A 55 -8.31 19.31 -0.21
CA CYS A 55 -7.58 19.45 1.05
C CYS A 55 -6.07 19.59 0.81
N THR A 56 -5.59 20.84 0.74
CA THR A 56 -4.15 21.15 0.62
C THR A 56 -3.26 20.48 1.67
N PRO A 57 -3.59 20.46 2.99
CA PRO A 57 -2.69 19.84 3.97
C PRO A 57 -2.55 18.33 3.76
N CYS A 58 -3.64 17.61 3.42
CA CYS A 58 -3.53 16.18 3.11
C CYS A 58 -2.77 15.92 1.80
N LEU A 59 -2.86 16.84 0.82
CA LEU A 59 -2.06 16.77 -0.40
C LEU A 59 -0.55 16.95 -0.12
N GLU A 60 -0.20 17.79 0.84
CA GLU A 60 1.18 17.97 1.29
C GLU A 60 1.72 16.68 1.94
N GLU A 61 0.95 16.04 2.83
CA GLU A 61 1.30 14.75 3.44
C GLU A 61 1.45 13.65 2.38
N TYR A 62 0.52 13.54 1.43
CA TYR A 62 0.62 12.62 0.29
C TYR A 62 1.93 12.83 -0.50
N GLY A 63 2.33 14.08 -0.70
CA GLY A 63 3.59 14.41 -1.35
C GLY A 63 4.82 13.83 -0.64
N ILE A 64 4.81 13.80 0.70
CA ILE A 64 5.88 13.21 1.51
C ILE A 64 5.97 11.71 1.25
N ASP A 65 4.84 11.00 1.29
CA ASP A 65 4.80 9.54 1.09
C ASP A 65 5.27 9.14 -0.31
N VAL A 66 4.89 9.91 -1.35
CA VAL A 66 5.37 9.71 -2.73
C VAL A 66 6.89 9.91 -2.83
N VAL A 67 7.42 10.95 -2.18
CA VAL A 67 8.87 11.21 -2.16
C VAL A 67 9.59 10.07 -1.44
N LEU A 68 9.07 9.60 -0.31
CA LEU A 68 9.66 8.50 0.43
C LEU A 68 9.67 7.21 -0.39
N LYS A 69 8.56 6.83 -1.01
CA LYS A 69 8.49 5.67 -1.92
C LYS A 69 9.51 5.79 -3.05
N THR A 70 9.70 6.99 -3.58
CA THR A 70 10.72 7.25 -4.61
C THR A 70 12.14 7.03 -4.08
N VAL A 71 12.45 7.49 -2.86
CA VAL A 71 13.76 7.30 -2.22
C VAL A 71 14.02 5.81 -1.98
N VAL A 72 13.05 5.08 -1.42
CA VAL A 72 13.16 3.63 -1.18
C VAL A 72 13.42 2.88 -2.49
N ARG A 73 12.65 3.18 -3.54
CA ARG A 73 12.82 2.55 -4.86
C ARG A 73 14.21 2.76 -5.45
N ARG A 74 14.83 3.92 -5.23
CA ARG A 74 16.21 4.20 -5.67
C ARG A 74 17.24 3.36 -4.91
N GLY A 75 17.02 3.14 -3.61
CA GLY A 75 17.92 2.35 -2.77
C GLY A 75 17.80 0.84 -2.99
N CYS A 76 16.62 0.35 -3.35
CA CYS A 76 16.29 -1.08 -3.44
C CYS A 76 15.93 -1.52 -4.86
N GLN A 77 16.74 -1.13 -5.86
CA GLN A 77 16.46 -1.47 -7.25
C GLN A 77 17.15 -2.77 -7.68
N GLU A 78 16.38 -3.86 -7.77
CA GLU A 78 16.84 -5.12 -8.35
C GLU A 78 16.24 -5.37 -9.74
N SER A 79 17.02 -5.99 -10.61
CA SER A 79 16.59 -6.30 -11.97
C SER A 79 16.04 -7.72 -12.01
N ALA A 80 14.76 -7.86 -12.37
CA ALA A 80 14.15 -9.19 -12.52
C ALA A 80 14.97 -10.05 -13.51
N PRO A 81 15.24 -11.33 -13.20
CA PRO A 81 15.95 -12.22 -14.12
C PRO A 81 15.25 -12.33 -15.48
N GLU A 82 16.02 -12.39 -16.56
CA GLU A 82 15.48 -12.43 -17.93
C GLU A 82 14.54 -13.62 -18.15
N THR A 83 14.84 -14.76 -17.53
CA THR A 83 14.00 -15.96 -17.58
C THR A 83 12.60 -15.72 -17.02
N LEU A 84 12.46 -14.88 -15.98
CA LEU A 84 11.17 -14.52 -15.41
C LEU A 84 10.39 -13.61 -16.37
N ARG A 85 11.05 -12.61 -16.96
CA ARG A 85 10.42 -11.70 -17.94
C ARG A 85 9.85 -12.47 -19.12
N VAL A 86 10.63 -13.36 -19.73
CA VAL A 86 10.19 -14.20 -20.85
C VAL A 86 8.97 -15.03 -20.47
N ARG A 87 8.96 -15.65 -19.28
CA ARG A 87 7.81 -16.43 -18.80
C ARG A 87 6.55 -15.58 -18.62
N ILE A 88 6.68 -14.38 -18.04
CA ILE A 88 5.56 -13.44 -17.85
C ILE A 88 4.99 -13.01 -19.21
N HIS A 89 5.84 -12.59 -20.14
CA HIS A 89 5.40 -12.22 -21.50
C HIS A 89 4.66 -13.36 -22.18
N GLN A 90 5.18 -14.59 -22.10
CA GLN A 90 4.50 -15.75 -22.65
C GLN A 90 3.14 -16.02 -21.98
N ALA A 91 3.01 -15.82 -20.67
CA ALA A 91 1.74 -15.98 -19.97
C ALA A 91 0.70 -14.94 -20.41
N LEU A 92 1.09 -13.67 -20.52
CA LEU A 92 0.21 -12.59 -20.99
C LEU A 92 -0.27 -12.81 -22.43
N LEU A 93 0.61 -13.31 -23.30
CA LEU A 93 0.25 -13.62 -24.70
C LEU A 93 -0.67 -14.83 -24.83
N ARG A 94 -0.62 -15.78 -23.87
CA ARG A 94 -1.49 -16.98 -23.86
C ARG A 94 -2.87 -16.71 -23.26
N GLY A 95 -2.96 -15.78 -22.31
CA GLY A 95 -4.18 -15.47 -21.57
C GLY A 95 -4.76 -14.10 -21.89
N GLY A 96 -4.76 -13.67 -23.16
CA GLY A 96 -5.18 -12.35 -23.61
C GLY A 96 -6.27 -11.71 -22.75
N ALA A 97 -5.94 -10.56 -22.16
CA ALA A 97 -6.78 -9.83 -21.23
C ALA A 97 -8.15 -9.49 -21.83
N GLU A 98 -9.22 -9.98 -21.20
CA GLU A 98 -10.52 -9.32 -21.25
C GLU A 98 -10.38 -7.95 -20.58
N PRO A 99 -10.76 -6.84 -21.24
CA PRO A 99 -10.83 -5.55 -20.58
C PRO A 99 -11.98 -5.58 -19.57
N GLN A 100 -11.67 -5.42 -18.28
CA GLN A 100 -12.69 -5.18 -17.26
C GLN A 100 -13.33 -3.83 -17.57
N ALA A 101 -14.62 -3.89 -17.92
CA ALA A 101 -15.50 -2.76 -18.19
C ALA A 101 -16.03 -2.15 -16.89
#